data_AF-A0A559K5A6-F1
#
_entry.id   AF-A0A559K5A6-F1
#
_cell.length_a   1.000
_cell.length_b   1.000
_cell.length_c   1.000
_cell.angle_alpha   90.00
_cell.angle_beta   90.00
_cell.angle_gamma   90.00
#
_symmetry.space_group_name_H-M   'P 1'
#
loop_
_entity.id
_entity.type
_entity.pdbx_description
1 polymer ?
#
loop_
_entity_poly.entity_id
_entity_poly.type
_entity_poly.pdbx_seq_one_letter_code
_entity_poly.pdbx_strand_id
1 'polypeptide(L)' 'MSMHRSKGLEFETVYIVGASENIVPFYTAKSPEEVAEECRLLHVAITRARDEVLISSPSHFRGNRSAVSPILLAVYQ' A
#
# COMPACT_ATOMS: atom_id res chain seq x y z
N MET A 1 -5.44 6.47 -8.97
CA MET A 1 -4.63 7.62 -8.51
C MET A 1 -3.52 7.13 -7.59
N SER A 2 -2.47 7.93 -7.33
CA SER A 2 -1.46 7.55 -6.32
C SER A 2 -1.95 7.84 -4.90
N MET A 3 -1.34 7.19 -3.91
CA MET A 3 -1.64 7.38 -2.49
C MET A 3 -1.39 8.82 -2.03
N HIS A 4 -0.33 9.48 -2.51
CA HIS A 4 -0.10 10.90 -2.25
C HIS A 4 -1.26 11.80 -2.71
N ARG A 5 -1.84 11.49 -3.87
CA ARG A 5 -2.92 12.31 -4.45
C ARG A 5 -4.27 12.09 -3.76
N SER A 6 -4.42 11.04 -2.95
CA SER A 6 -5.70 10.74 -2.28
C SER A 6 -5.90 11.53 -1.00
N LYS A 7 -4.84 12.20 -0.49
CA LYS A 7 -4.90 13.02 0.71
C LYS A 7 -5.97 14.11 0.60
N GLY A 8 -6.86 14.15 1.59
CA GLY A 8 -7.97 15.12 1.65
C GLY A 8 -9.22 14.73 0.86
N LEU A 9 -9.21 13.59 0.18
CA LEU A 9 -10.39 13.02 -0.48
C LEU A 9 -10.98 11.88 0.36
N GLU A 10 -12.22 11.51 0.07
CA GLU A 10 -12.91 10.36 0.66
C GLU A 10 -13.75 9.66 -0.41
N PHE A 11 -13.92 8.35 -0.26
CA PHE A 11 -14.65 7.48 -1.18
C PHE A 11 -15.44 6.42 -0.39
N GLU A 12 -16.58 5.96 -0.91
CA GLU A 12 -17.35 4.86 -0.28
C GLU A 12 -16.48 3.60 -0.17
N THR A 13 -15.84 3.22 -1.27
CA THR A 13 -14.92 2.07 -1.34
C THR A 13 -13.56 2.49 -1.89
N VAL A 14 -12.48 1.97 -1.29
CA VAL A 14 -11.11 2.15 -1.79
C VAL A 14 -10.50 0.82 -2.19
N TYR A 15 -9.95 0.77 -3.40
CA TYR A 15 -9.18 -0.37 -3.91
C TYR A 15 -7.69 -0.01 -3.90
N ILE A 16 -6.92 -0.66 -3.02
CA ILE A 16 -5.46 -0.56 -2.97
C ILE A 16 -4.89 -1.74 -3.77
N VAL A 17 -4.44 -1.42 -4.99
CA VAL A 17 -3.92 -2.41 -5.93
C VAL A 17 -2.40 -2.48 -5.89
N GLY A 18 -1.86 -3.70 -5.92
CA GLY A 18 -0.42 -3.92 -6.02
C GLY A 18 0.32 -3.74 -4.70
N ALA A 19 -0.32 -3.93 -3.54
CA ALA A 19 0.32 -3.85 -2.23
C ALA A 19 1.28 -5.04 -2.00
N SER A 20 2.45 -4.95 -2.63
CA SER A 20 3.42 -6.04 -2.80
C SER A 20 4.82 -5.53 -2.50
N GLU A 21 5.75 -6.44 -2.30
CA GLU A 21 7.16 -6.12 -2.13
C GLU A 21 7.67 -5.21 -3.25
N ASN A 22 8.49 -4.21 -2.90
CA ASN A 22 9.05 -3.18 -3.80
C ASN A 22 8.04 -2.17 -4.39
N ILE A 23 6.73 -2.36 -4.15
CA ILE A 23 5.69 -1.40 -4.52
C ILE A 23 5.16 -0.68 -3.27
N VAL A 24 4.90 -1.43 -2.20
CA VAL A 24 4.53 -0.90 -0.88
C VAL A 24 5.32 -1.71 0.16
N PRO A 25 6.41 -1.17 0.74
CA PRO A 25 6.98 0.14 0.48
C PRO A 25 7.58 0.23 -0.92
N PHE A 26 7.62 1.42 -1.49
CA PHE A 26 8.29 1.67 -2.75
C PHE A 26 9.78 1.32 -2.65
N TYR A 27 10.34 0.66 -3.67
CA TYR A 27 11.69 0.06 -3.64
C TYR A 27 12.85 1.03 -3.31
N THR A 28 12.62 2.33 -3.39
CA THR A 28 13.62 3.34 -3.02
C THR A 28 13.63 3.66 -1.53
N ALA A 29 12.59 3.32 -0.78
CA ALA A 29 12.53 3.49 0.68
C ALA A 29 13.41 2.43 1.35
N LYS A 30 14.61 2.82 1.76
CA LYS A 30 15.64 1.93 2.32
C LYS A 30 15.89 2.21 3.80
N SER A 31 15.67 3.44 4.25
CA SER A 31 15.81 3.78 5.67
C SER A 31 14.54 3.40 6.45
N PRO A 32 14.66 3.13 7.77
CA PRO A 32 13.49 2.93 8.62
C PRO A 32 12.49 4.09 8.56
N GLU A 33 12.98 5.33 8.46
CA GLU A 33 12.15 6.53 8.34
C GLU A 33 11.39 6.58 7.02
N GLU A 34 12.02 6.22 5.91
CA GLU A 34 11.38 6.16 4.59
C GLU A 34 10.31 5.07 4.55
N VAL A 35 10.60 3.89 5.13
CA VAL A 35 9.62 2.80 5.23
C VAL A 35 8.45 3.19 6.14
N ALA A 36 8.73 3.89 7.24
CA ALA A 36 7.69 4.42 8.12
C ALA A 36 6.80 5.44 7.39
N GLU A 37 7.36 6.26 6.50
CA GLU A 37 6.59 7.18 5.67
C GLU A 37 5.70 6.44 4.66
N GLU A 38 6.21 5.40 4.00
CA GLU A 38 5.40 4.54 3.13
C GLU A 38 4.24 3.87 3.91
N CYS A 39 4.47 3.47 5.15
CA CYS A 39 3.43 2.96 6.04
C CYS A 39 2.38 4.04 6.37
N ARG A 40 2.80 5.28 6.65
CA ARG A 40 1.87 6.40 6.84
C ARG A 40 1.04 6.66 5.59
N LEU A 41 1.65 6.64 4.41
CA LEU A 41 0.92 6.83 3.15
C LEU A 41 -0.11 5.72 2.95
N LEU A 42 0.23 4.46 3.25
CA LEU A 42 -0.70 3.35 3.16
C LEU A 42 -1.88 3.55 4.12
N HIS A 43 -1.60 3.95 5.36
CA HIS A 43 -2.63 4.31 6.33
C HIS A 43 -3.52 5.46 5.85
N VAL A 44 -2.94 6.51 5.25
CA VAL A 44 -3.71 7.60 4.63
C VAL A 44 -4.63 7.04 3.55
N ALA A 45 -4.12 6.18 2.66
CA ALA A 45 -4.93 5.57 1.59
C ALA A 45 -6.10 4.74 2.14
N ILE A 46 -5.86 3.92 3.18
CA ILE A 46 -6.87 3.12 3.86
C ILE A 46 -7.96 4.02 4.46
N THR A 47 -7.57 5.07 5.17
CA THR A 47 -8.50 6.02 5.81
C THR A 47 -9.25 6.93 4.82
N ARG A 48 -9.03 6.79 3.49
CA ARG A 48 -9.89 7.46 2.51
C ARG A 48 -11.19 6.72 2.27
N ALA A 49 -11.28 5.43 2.64
CA ALA A 49 -12.52 4.68 2.53
C ALA A 49 -13.46 5.03 3.68
N ARG A 50 -14.75 5.13 3.36
CA ARG A 50 -15.81 5.27 4.36
C ARG A 50 -16.33 3.92 4.82
N ASP A 51 -16.55 3.01 3.87
CA ASP A 51 -17.24 1.75 4.15
C ASP A 51 -16.30 0.55 3.98
N GLU A 52 -15.62 0.46 2.82
CA GLU A 52 -14.86 -0.73 2.47
C GLU A 52 -13.47 -0.42 1.90
N VAL A 53 -12.49 -1.23 2.29
CA VAL A 53 -11.15 -1.24 1.71
C VAL A 53 -10.84 -2.62 1.19
N LEU A 54 -10.51 -2.71 -0.10
CA LEU A 54 -10.03 -3.93 -0.73
C LEU A 54 -8.56 -3.77 -1.09
N ILE A 55 -7.73 -4.68 -0.59
CA ILE A 55 -6.29 -4.68 -0.82
C ILE A 55 -5.90 -5.92 -1.60
N SER A 56 -5.13 -5.74 -2.67
CA SER A 56 -4.68 -6.84 -3.51
C SER A 56 -3.18 -6.80 -3.78
N SER A 57 -2.58 -7.99 -3.87
CA SER A 57 -1.19 -8.20 -4.28
C SER A 57 -1.16 -9.26 -5.38
N PRO A 58 -0.65 -8.96 -6.58
CA PRO A 58 -0.52 -9.96 -7.63
C PRO A 58 0.55 -10.99 -7.29
N SER A 59 0.36 -12.24 -7.71
CA SER A 59 1.38 -13.28 -7.56
C SER A 59 2.61 -13.07 -8.47
N HIS A 60 2.44 -12.33 -9.56
CA HIS A 60 3.48 -12.01 -10.53
C HIS A 60 3.40 -10.55 -10.96
N PHE A 61 4.54 -9.86 -11.05
CA PHE A 61 4.66 -8.50 -11.55
C PHE A 61 5.86 -8.39 -12.48
N ARG A 62 5.62 -7.92 -13.72
CA ARG A 62 6.66 -7.78 -14.77
C ARG A 62 7.49 -9.06 -15.01
N GLY A 63 6.84 -10.22 -14.99
CA GLY A 63 7.49 -11.52 -15.21
C GLY A 63 8.20 -12.12 -13.99
N ASN A 64 8.31 -11.37 -12.89
CA ASN A 64 8.86 -11.87 -11.64
C ASN A 64 7.75 -12.26 -10.67
N ARG A 65 8.03 -13.21 -9.77
CA ARG A 65 7.16 -13.45 -8.61
C ARG A 65 7.14 -12.21 -7.74
N SER A 66 5.97 -11.90 -7.19
CA SER A 66 5.77 -10.78 -6.29
C SER A 66 5.20 -11.30 -4.97
N ALA A 67 5.89 -10.97 -3.87
CA ALA A 67 5.43 -11.28 -2.53
C ALA A 67 4.50 -10.18 -2.02
N VAL A 68 3.65 -10.51 -1.05
CA VAL A 68 2.78 -9.55 -0.37
C VAL A 68 3.64 -8.49 0.33
N SER A 69 3.13 -7.25 0.41
CA SER A 69 3.80 -6.15 1.10
C SER A 69 4.24 -6.55 2.52
N PRO A 70 5.51 -6.30 2.90
CA PRO A 70 5.96 -6.54 4.27
C PRO A 70 5.25 -5.64 5.28
N ILE A 71 4.81 -4.43 4.88
CA ILE A 71 4.01 -3.54 5.73
C ILE A 71 2.67 -4.21 6.07
N LEU A 72 2.02 -4.86 5.10
CA LEU A 72 0.78 -5.58 5.35
C LEU A 72 1.00 -6.82 6.20
N LEU A 73 2.02 -7.63 5.88
CA LEU A 73 2.32 -8.85 6.63
C LEU A 73 2.59 -8.56 8.11
N ALA A 74 3.25 -7.44 8.42
CA ALA A 74 3.54 -7.03 9.79
C ALA A 74 2.30 -6.66 10.61
N VAL A 75 1.16 -6.36 9.99
CA VAL A 75 -0.10 -6.02 10.69
C VAL A 75 -0.91 -7.27 11.07
N TYR A 76 -0.68 -8.39 10.38
CA TYR A 76 -1.42 -9.64 10.57
C TYR A 76 -0.68 -10.70 11.41
N GLN A 77 0.51 -10.37 11.92
CA GLN A 77 1.29 -11.21 12.82
C GLN A 77 1.16 -10.71 14.26
#